data_AF-A0A3D0XCD0-F1
#
_entry.id   AF-A0A3D0XCD0-F1
#
_cell.length_a   1.000
_cell.length_b   1.000
_cell.length_c   1.000
_cell.angle_alpha   90.00
_cell.angle_beta   90.00
_cell.angle_gamma   90.00
#
_symmetry.space_group_name_H-M   'P 1'
#
loop_
_entity.id
_entity.type
_entity.pdbx_description
1 polymer ?
#
loop_
_entity_poly.entity_id
_entity_poly.type
_entity_poly.pdbx_seq_one_letter_code
_entity_poly.pdbx_strand_id
1 'polypeptide(L)'
;MKQLTCPKCHYEFRYDNGYYDENIARLGKEIYDIINQLAEHKLLPKGEQIARTDWWRRAKKSLAEKQKELSELKAIRKAADQQLRRYEFEIFKNLVRDAAGEDLYRKLIEKTKLELEAYQTSGLMRHEYTRSNSKSSVTSINKL
;
A
#
# COMPACT_ATOMS: atom_id res chain seq x y z
N MET A 1 9.02 -22.74 6.05
CA MET A 1 8.49 -21.36 5.98
C MET A 1 9.61 -20.42 6.40
N LYS A 2 10.11 -19.56 5.51
CA LYS A 2 11.16 -18.58 5.87
C LYS A 2 10.52 -17.49 6.74
N GLN A 3 10.97 -17.34 7.98
CA GLN A 3 10.54 -16.28 8.89
C GLN A 3 11.09 -14.94 8.40
N LEU A 4 10.24 -13.92 8.36
CA LEU A 4 10.66 -12.55 8.08
C LEU A 4 11.16 -11.92 9.39
N THR A 5 12.34 -11.32 9.34
CA THR A 5 12.98 -10.67 10.48
C THR A 5 13.01 -9.16 10.29
N CYS A 6 12.64 -8.42 11.32
CA CYS A 6 12.74 -6.96 11.30
C CYS A 6 14.22 -6.55 11.22
N PRO A 7 14.66 -5.74 10.23
CA PRO A 7 16.06 -5.35 10.10
C PRO A 7 16.53 -4.39 11.22
N LYS A 8 15.62 -3.83 12.02
CA LYS A 8 15.94 -2.88 13.10
C LYS A 8 16.00 -3.52 14.48
N CYS A 9 15.11 -4.48 14.77
CA CYS A 9 15.03 -5.11 16.09
C CYS A 9 15.21 -6.63 16.07
N HIS A 10 15.48 -7.22 14.89
CA HIS A 10 15.65 -8.66 14.67
C HIS A 10 14.51 -9.54 15.17
N TYR A 11 13.36 -8.94 15.51
CA TYR A 11 12.17 -9.68 15.89
C TYR A 11 11.71 -10.54 14.72
N GLU A 12 11.60 -11.84 14.98
CA GLU A 12 11.05 -12.82 14.06
C GLU A 12 9.53 -12.72 14.10
N PHE A 13 8.94 -12.22 13.02
CA PHE A 13 7.49 -12.27 12.86
C PHE A 13 7.14 -13.31 11.81
N ARG A 14 6.24 -14.22 12.18
CA ARG A 14 5.50 -15.01 11.19
C ARG A 14 4.62 -14.02 10.43
N TYR A 15 5.06 -13.60 9.25
CA TYR A 15 4.25 -12.81 8.34
C TYR A 15 3.15 -13.71 7.78
N ASP A 16 2.02 -13.73 8.48
CA ASP A 16 0.83 -14.45 8.06
C ASP A 16 -0.01 -13.52 7.19
N ASN A 17 0.12 -13.67 5.87
CA ASN A 17 -0.70 -12.94 4.90
C ASN A 17 -2.20 -13.13 5.16
N GLY A 18 -2.63 -14.29 5.68
CA GLY A 18 -4.03 -14.54 6.02
C GLY A 18 -4.53 -13.60 7.10
N TYR A 19 -3.77 -13.45 8.20
CA TYR A 19 -4.11 -12.53 9.29
C TYR A 19 -4.28 -11.08 8.83
N TYR A 20 -3.34 -10.55 8.04
CA TYR A 20 -3.42 -9.16 7.58
C TYR A 20 -4.57 -8.95 6.60
N ASP A 21 -4.81 -9.92 5.71
CA ASP A 21 -5.86 -9.83 4.70
C ASP A 21 -7.26 -9.91 5.32
N GLU A 22 -7.45 -10.83 6.27
CA GLU A 22 -8.69 -10.96 7.05
C GLU A 22 -8.98 -9.70 7.86
N ASN A 23 -7.96 -9.13 8.52
CA ASN A 23 -8.15 -7.90 9.31
C ASN A 23 -8.41 -6.67 8.45
N ILE A 24 -7.75 -6.54 7.30
CA ILE A 24 -8.02 -5.48 6.33
C ILE A 24 -9.45 -5.60 5.80
N ALA A 25 -9.92 -6.81 5.48
CA ALA A 25 -11.29 -7.04 5.01
C ALA A 25 -12.32 -6.73 6.10
N ARG A 26 -12.09 -7.21 7.33
CA ARG A 26 -12.93 -6.94 8.50
C ARG A 26 -13.05 -5.44 8.75
N LEU A 27 -11.94 -4.72 8.88
CA LEU A 27 -11.94 -3.27 9.10
C LEU A 27 -12.59 -2.52 7.95
N GLY A 28 -12.40 -2.97 6.71
CA GLY A 28 -13.07 -2.42 5.54
C GLY A 28 -14.59 -2.50 5.65
N LYS A 29 -15.13 -3.64 6.09
CA LYS A 29 -16.56 -3.83 6.33
C LYS A 29 -17.06 -2.96 7.49
N GLU A 30 -16.36 -2.95 8.62
CA GLU A 30 -16.75 -2.13 9.78
C GLU A 30 -16.79 -0.63 9.46
N ILE A 31 -15.81 -0.14 8.70
CA ILE A 31 -15.79 1.25 8.22
C ILE A 31 -16.99 1.54 7.33
N TYR A 32 -17.29 0.63 6.40
CA TYR A 32 -18.44 0.76 5.50
C TYR A 32 -19.77 0.81 6.28
N ASP A 33 -19.93 -0.08 7.25
CA ASP A 33 -21.13 -0.14 8.10
C ASP A 33 -21.29 1.16 8.92
N ILE A 34 -20.21 1.70 9.51
CA ILE A 34 -20.25 2.97 10.23
C ILE A 34 -20.60 4.13 9.28
N ILE A 35 -20.05 4.15 8.06
CA ILE A 35 -20.38 5.18 7.06
C ILE A 35 -21.87 5.13 6.72
N ASN A 36 -22.44 3.94 6.53
CA ASN A 36 -23.86 3.77 6.26
C ASN A 36 -24.72 4.24 7.43
N GLN A 37 -24.39 3.84 8.67
CA GLN A 37 -25.09 4.31 9.86
C GLN A 37 -25.05 5.85 10.00
N LEU A 38 -23.90 6.47 9.67
CA LEU A 38 -23.77 7.92 9.64
C LEU A 38 -24.59 8.55 8.49
N ALA A 39 -24.74 7.87 7.35
CA ALA A 39 -25.60 8.34 6.27
C ALA A 39 -27.08 8.28 6.69
N GLU A 40 -27.52 7.17 7.27
CA GLU A 40 -28.90 6.96 7.76
C GLU A 40 -29.28 7.97 8.84
N HIS A 41 -28.39 8.23 9.80
CA HIS A 41 -28.67 9.22 10.84
C HIS A 41 -28.87 10.64 10.28
N LYS A 42 -28.23 11.00 9.16
CA LYS A 42 -28.48 12.30 8.51
C LYS A 42 -29.88 12.41 7.91
N LEU A 43 -30.54 11.30 7.63
CA LEU A 43 -31.90 11.25 7.10
C LEU A 43 -32.98 11.36 8.20
N LEU A 44 -32.60 11.21 9.47
CA LEU A 44 -33.54 11.29 10.60
C LEU A 44 -34.10 12.72 10.76
N PRO A 45 -35.29 12.89 11.37
CA PRO A 45 -35.81 14.20 11.75
C PRO A 45 -34.85 14.96 12.67
N LYS A 46 -34.81 16.30 12.56
CA LYS A 46 -33.83 17.14 13.29
C LYS A 46 -33.86 16.96 14.81
N GLY A 47 -35.03 16.71 15.40
CA GLY A 47 -35.17 16.43 16.84
C GLY A 47 -34.46 15.14 17.26
N GLU A 48 -34.57 14.08 16.45
CA GLU A 48 -33.90 12.80 16.71
C GLU A 48 -32.39 12.88 16.47
N GLN A 49 -31.95 13.67 15.49
CA GLN A 49 -30.53 13.94 15.29
C GLN A 49 -29.90 14.60 16.51
N ILE A 50 -30.58 15.59 17.10
CA ILE A 50 -30.10 16.29 18.29
C ILE A 50 -30.04 15.32 19.47
N ALA A 51 -31.07 14.49 19.68
CA ALA A 51 -31.09 13.48 20.73
C ALA A 51 -29.95 12.44 20.60
N ARG A 52 -29.49 12.16 19.37
CA ARG A 52 -28.42 11.18 19.08
C ARG A 52 -27.04 11.81 18.81
N THR A 53 -26.85 13.09 19.13
CA THR A 53 -25.58 13.82 18.89
C THR A 53 -24.36 13.13 19.51
N ASP A 54 -24.49 12.58 20.72
CA ASP A 54 -23.38 11.90 21.40
C ASP A 54 -23.02 10.55 20.76
N TRP A 55 -24.02 9.83 20.24
CA TRP A 55 -23.76 8.65 19.43
C TRP A 55 -23.01 9.03 18.14
N TRP A 56 -23.46 10.10 17.46
CA TRP A 56 -22.83 10.59 16.23
C TRP A 56 -21.34 10.94 16.42
N ARG A 57 -21.01 11.64 17.52
CA ARG A 57 -19.63 11.98 17.87
C ARG A 57 -18.77 10.73 18.11
N ARG A 58 -19.29 9.75 18.84
CA ARG A 58 -18.59 8.47 19.10
C ARG A 58 -18.37 7.67 17.82
N ALA A 59 -19.39 7.57 16.96
CA ALA A 59 -19.30 6.89 15.67
C ALA A 59 -18.24 7.54 14.75
N LYS A 60 -18.19 8.87 14.69
CA LYS A 60 -17.14 9.60 13.95
C LYS A 60 -15.73 9.36 14.50
N LYS A 61 -15.57 9.35 15.83
CA LYS A 61 -14.29 9.05 16.46
C LYS A 61 -13.83 7.62 16.12
N SER A 62 -14.73 6.65 16.27
CA SER A 62 -14.46 5.24 15.94
C SER A 62 -14.12 5.06 14.45
N LEU A 63 -14.81 5.76 13.56
CA LEU A 63 -14.50 5.76 12.12
C LEU A 63 -13.05 6.20 11.86
N ALA A 64 -12.62 7.31 12.48
CA ALA A 64 -11.26 7.82 12.30
C ALA A 64 -10.20 6.87 12.86
N GLU A 65 -10.46 6.26 14.03
CA GLU A 65 -9.57 5.26 14.64
C GLU A 65 -9.41 4.03 13.72
N LYS A 66 -10.52 3.49 13.21
CA LYS A 66 -10.50 2.33 12.30
C LYS A 66 -9.85 2.65 10.95
N GLN A 67 -10.06 3.84 10.41
CA GLN A 67 -9.37 4.30 9.19
C GLN A 67 -7.86 4.38 9.38
N LYS A 68 -7.41 4.85 10.56
CA LYS A 68 -5.99 4.87 10.91
C LYS A 68 -5.43 3.45 10.99
N GLU A 69 -6.09 2.55 11.73
CA GLU A 69 -5.68 1.15 11.85
C GLU A 69 -5.59 0.45 10.48
N LEU A 70 -6.59 0.66 9.61
CA LEU A 70 -6.59 0.14 8.24
C LEU A 70 -5.39 0.66 7.43
N SER A 71 -5.05 1.95 7.58
CA SER A 71 -3.91 2.54 6.87
C SER A 71 -2.57 1.95 7.33
N GLU A 72 -2.43 1.68 8.63
CA GLU A 72 -1.25 1.06 9.22
C GLU A 72 -1.08 -0.40 8.72
N LEU A 73 -2.16 -1.20 8.75
CA LEU A 73 -2.11 -2.58 8.25
C LEU A 73 -1.79 -2.65 6.76
N LYS A 74 -2.37 -1.75 5.94
CA LYS A 74 -2.04 -1.66 4.51
C LYS A 74 -0.59 -1.25 4.26
N ALA A 75 -0.03 -0.35 5.09
CA ALA A 75 1.37 0.03 4.99
C ALA A 75 2.30 -1.14 5.33
N ILE A 76 1.99 -1.91 6.38
CA ILE A 76 2.72 -3.12 6.75
C ILE A 76 2.68 -4.14 5.61
N ARG A 77 1.49 -4.42 5.07
CA ARG A 77 1.31 -5.36 3.95
C ARG A 77 2.17 -4.95 2.75
N LYS A 78 2.11 -3.68 2.35
CA LYS A 78 2.90 -3.14 1.24
C LYS A 78 4.40 -3.26 1.48
N ALA A 79 4.87 -3.00 2.70
CA ALA A 79 6.28 -3.10 3.05
C ALA A 79 6.77 -4.55 2.95
N ALA A 80 5.97 -5.51 3.42
CA ALA A 80 6.29 -6.93 3.33
C ALA A 80 6.26 -7.43 1.87
N ASP A 81 5.28 -7.02 1.06
CA ASP A 81 5.25 -7.32 -0.38
C ASP A 81 6.51 -6.78 -1.08
N GLN A 82 6.96 -5.59 -0.70
CA GLN A 82 8.20 -5.02 -1.25
C GLN A 82 9.44 -5.82 -0.82
N GLN A 83 9.49 -6.31 0.43
CA GLN A 83 10.57 -7.17 0.89
C GLN A 83 10.59 -8.50 0.14
N LEU A 84 9.43 -9.15 -0.04
CA LEU A 84 9.33 -10.39 -0.81
C LEU A 84 9.84 -10.21 -2.24
N ARG A 85 9.41 -9.16 -2.95
CA ARG A 85 9.92 -8.86 -4.30
C ARG A 85 11.42 -8.62 -4.35
N ARG A 86 11.99 -7.97 -3.33
CA ARG A 86 13.44 -7.78 -3.23
C ARG A 86 14.15 -9.12 -3.08
N TYR A 87 13.67 -9.99 -2.19
CA TYR A 87 14.25 -11.32 -2.00
C TYR A 87 14.08 -12.21 -3.23
N GLU A 88 12.93 -12.18 -3.89
CA GLU A 88 12.70 -12.88 -5.16
C GLU A 88 13.72 -12.45 -6.21
N PHE A 89 13.96 -11.14 -6.33
CA PHE A 89 14.94 -10.61 -7.27
C PHE A 89 16.40 -10.96 -6.90
N GLU A 90 16.75 -10.95 -5.62
CA GLU A 90 18.06 -11.40 -5.14
C GLU A 90 18.30 -12.88 -5.43
N ILE A 91 17.30 -13.73 -5.16
CA ILE A 91 17.35 -15.17 -5.47
C ILE A 91 17.51 -15.36 -6.98
N PHE A 92 16.70 -14.65 -7.78
CA PHE A 92 16.79 -14.71 -9.24
C PHE A 92 18.19 -14.30 -9.74
N LYS A 93 18.76 -13.20 -9.22
CA LYS A 93 20.12 -12.77 -9.57
C LYS A 93 21.16 -13.85 -9.29
N ASN A 94 21.07 -14.48 -8.13
CA ASN A 94 22.00 -15.56 -7.77
C ASN A 94 21.86 -16.75 -8.74
N LEU A 95 20.63 -17.17 -9.05
CA LEU A 95 20.38 -18.24 -10.01
C LEU A 95 20.91 -17.92 -11.42
N VAL A 96 20.72 -16.68 -11.89
CA VAL A 96 21.24 -16.25 -13.20
C VAL A 96 22.76 -16.21 -13.20
N ARG A 97 23.38 -15.72 -12.13
CA ARG A 97 24.85 -15.71 -11.99
C ARG A 97 25.41 -17.13 -12.00
N ASP A 98 24.77 -18.05 -11.28
CA ASP A 98 25.20 -19.44 -11.18
C ASP A 98 25.01 -20.19 -12.51
N ALA A 99 23.96 -19.87 -13.28
CA ALA A 99 23.66 -20.51 -14.56
C ALA A 99 24.45 -19.94 -15.76
N ALA A 100 24.59 -18.61 -15.84
CA ALA A 100 25.20 -17.92 -16.98
C ALA A 100 26.69 -17.62 -16.81
N GLY A 101 27.21 -17.74 -15.59
CA GLY A 101 28.57 -17.34 -15.23
C GLY A 101 28.71 -15.83 -14.99
N GLU A 102 29.78 -15.45 -14.29
CA GLU A 102 30.02 -14.09 -13.80
C GLU A 102 30.12 -13.05 -14.92
N ASP A 103 30.76 -13.39 -16.05
CA ASP A 103 31.00 -12.46 -17.15
C ASP A 103 29.72 -12.08 -17.90
N LEU A 104 28.85 -13.05 -18.16
CA LEU A 104 27.56 -12.83 -18.82
C LEU A 104 26.58 -12.10 -17.90
N TYR A 105 26.59 -12.44 -16.60
CA TYR A 105 25.81 -11.76 -15.59
C TYR A 105 26.14 -10.26 -15.53
N ARG A 106 27.42 -9.89 -15.51
CA ARG A 106 27.85 -8.47 -15.49
C ARG A 106 27.34 -7.70 -16.71
N LYS A 107 27.46 -8.27 -17.91
CA LYS A 107 26.95 -7.66 -19.15
C LYS A 107 25.44 -7.45 -19.10
N LEU A 108 24.69 -8.41 -18.56
CA LEU A 108 23.23 -8.29 -18.41
C LEU A 108 22.85 -7.17 -17.44
N ILE A 109 23.53 -7.07 -16.29
CA ILE A 109 23.29 -5.99 -15.31
C ILE A 109 23.60 -4.61 -15.90
N GLU A 110 24.66 -4.49 -16.70
CA GLU A 110 25.04 -3.24 -17.35
C GLU A 110 24.00 -2.81 -18.40
N LYS A 111 23.50 -3.74 -19.22
CA LYS A 111 22.36 -3.49 -20.11
C LYS A 111 21.10 -3.08 -19.35
N THR A 112 20.80 -3.74 -18.23
CA THR A 112 19.64 -3.37 -17.40
C THR A 112 19.77 -1.95 -16.84
N LYS A 113 20.97 -1.51 -16.44
CA LYS A 113 21.20 -0.13 -15.97
C LYS A 113 20.94 0.90 -17.07
N LEU A 114 21.47 0.66 -18.27
CA LEU A 114 21.26 1.53 -19.43
C LEU A 114 19.76 1.67 -19.78
N GLU A 115 19.02 0.55 -19.75
CA GLU A 115 17.56 0.60 -19.96
C GLU A 115 16.84 1.36 -18.84
N LEU A 116 17.24 1.18 -17.58
CA LEU A 116 16.66 1.88 -16.43
C LEU A 116 16.91 3.39 -16.45
N GLU A 117 18.07 3.84 -16.93
CA GLU A 117 18.39 5.28 -17.08
C GLU A 117 17.37 6.00 -17.98
N ALA A 118 16.91 5.34 -19.04
CA ALA A 118 15.86 5.88 -19.92
C ALA A 118 14.54 6.12 -19.17
N TYR A 119 14.17 5.21 -18.27
CA TYR A 119 12.97 5.36 -17.43
C TYR A 119 13.14 6.40 -16.32
N GLN A 120 14.30 6.48 -15.68
CA GLN A 120 14.57 7.50 -14.64
C GLN A 120 14.48 8.92 -15.20
N THR A 121 15.05 9.13 -16.40
CA THR A 121 15.02 10.41 -17.10
C THR A 121 13.58 10.82 -17.45
N SER A 122 12.75 9.87 -17.90
CA SER A 122 11.31 10.12 -18.19
C SER A 122 10.44 10.32 -16.93
N GLY A 123 10.78 9.64 -15.83
CA GLY A 123 10.08 9.74 -14.54
C GLY A 123 10.32 11.07 -13.84
N LEU A 124 11.57 11.59 -13.88
CA LEU A 124 11.91 12.93 -13.43
C LEU A 124 11.12 14.00 -14.20
N MET A 125 11.06 13.89 -15.53
CA MET A 125 10.26 14.81 -16.35
C MET A 125 8.76 14.78 -16.00
N ARG A 126 8.17 13.62 -15.68
CA ARG A 126 6.75 13.55 -15.26
C ARG A 126 6.47 14.14 -13.88
N HIS A 127 7.45 14.11 -12.97
CA HIS A 127 7.28 14.65 -11.62
C HIS A 127 7.61 16.14 -11.49
N GLU A 128 8.38 16.72 -12.41
CA GLU A 128 8.62 18.17 -12.43
C GLU A 128 7.37 18.97 -12.83
N TYR A 129 6.48 18.43 -13.66
CA TYR A 129 5.23 19.12 -14.07
C TYR A 129 4.04 18.96 -13.10
N THR A 130 4.20 18.25 -11.97
CA THR A 130 3.13 18.03 -10.98
C THR A 130 3.43 18.69 -9.63
N ARG A 131 4.17 19.81 -9.64
CA ARG A 131 4.32 20.67 -8.46
C ARG A 131 4.10 22.14 -8.79
N SER A 132 2.83 22.52 -8.90
CA SER A 132 2.29 23.76 -8.34
C SER A 132 0.77 23.81 -8.56
N ASN A 133 -0.02 23.43 -7.55
CA ASN A 133 -1.45 23.78 -7.45
C ASN A 133 -2.37 23.50 -8.65
N SER A 134 -2.60 22.24 -9.05
CA SER A 134 -3.69 21.95 -9.99
C SER A 134 -4.55 20.75 -9.56
N LYS A 135 -5.82 21.06 -9.29
CA LYS A 135 -6.93 20.14 -9.51
C LYS A 135 -6.97 19.83 -11.01
N SER A 136 -6.25 18.80 -11.47
CA SER A 136 -6.42 18.30 -12.83
C SER A 136 -6.38 16.78 -12.84
N SER A 137 -7.46 16.23 -13.41
CA SER A 137 -7.73 14.82 -13.60
C SER A 137 -6.58 14.13 -14.31
N VAL A 138 -6.05 13.07 -13.68
CA VAL A 138 -5.20 12.09 -14.36
C VAL A 138 -6.10 11.31 -15.32
N THR A 139 -6.17 11.74 -16.58
CA THR A 139 -6.64 10.85 -17.64
C THR A 139 -5.57 9.80 -17.87
N SER A 140 -5.88 8.57 -17.50
CA SER A 140 -5.10 7.38 -17.78
C SER A 140 -4.83 7.27 -19.27
N ILE A 141 -3.56 7.35 -19.67
CA ILE A 141 -3.12 6.85 -20.98
C ILE A 141 -2.87 5.36 -20.78
N ASN A 142 -3.92 4.56 -20.95
CA ASN A 142 -3.83 3.16 -21.36
C ASN A 142 -5.01 2.91 -22.32
N LYS A 143 -4.80 3.30 -23.57
CA LYS A 143 -5.41 2.66 -24.73
C LYS A 143 -4.27 2.28 -25.66
N LEU A 144 -3.84 1.03 -25.56
CA LEU A 144 -3.40 0.18 -26.65
C LEU A 144 -3.91 -1.23 -26.32
#